data_AF-F2GCA1-F1
#
_entry.id   AF-F2GCA1-F1
#
_cell.length_a   1.000
_cell.length_b   1.000
_cell.length_c   1.000
_cell.angle_alpha   90.00
_cell.angle_beta   90.00
_cell.angle_gamma   90.00
#
_symmetry.space_group_name_H-M   'P 1'
#
loop_
_entity.id
_entity.type
_entity.pdbx_description
1 polymer ?
#
loop_
_entity_poly.entity_id
_entity_poly.type
_entity_poly.pdbx_seq_one_letter_code
_entity_poly.pdbx_strand_id
1 'polypeptide(L)'
;MSHYDDLLQEMVNDHTKPVHDPVNNPKHYDLFPDQQAIDVIRAALTPEEFAGYCKGNALKYRLRAGNKDKLQQDIDKSEWYRNKLFETPLVDDQVVK
;
A
#
# COMPACT_ATOMS: atom_id res chain seq x y z
N MET A 1 36.99 9.33 27.19
CA MET A 1 36.60 8.64 25.95
C MET A 1 37.46 9.17 24.83
N SER A 2 37.95 8.29 23.94
CA SER A 2 38.80 8.72 22.84
C SER A 2 37.96 9.51 21.83
N HIS A 3 38.57 10.46 21.11
CA HIS A 3 37.87 11.22 20.06
C HIS A 3 37.32 10.30 18.95
N TYR A 4 37.81 9.06 18.86
CA TYR A 4 37.28 8.00 18.00
C TYR A 4 35.97 7.40 18.52
N ASP A 5 35.77 7.33 19.84
CA ASP A 5 34.54 6.81 20.44
C ASP A 5 33.36 7.77 20.21
N ASP A 6 33.61 9.09 20.24
CA ASP A 6 32.59 10.11 19.97
C ASP A 6 32.13 10.07 18.49
N LEU A 7 33.06 9.88 17.55
CA LEU A 7 32.76 9.73 16.12
C LEU A 7 31.96 8.45 15.82
N LEU A 8 32.24 7.36 16.55
CA LEU A 8 31.44 6.12 16.45
C LEU A 8 30.03 6.31 17.00
N GLN A 9 29.86 7.08 18.08
CA GLN A 9 28.54 7.43 18.60
C GLN A 9 27.73 8.31 17.63
N GLU A 10 28.37 9.23 16.91
CA GLU A 10 27.69 10.00 15.85
C GLU A 10 27.26 9.15 14.66
N MET A 11 28.08 8.16 14.24
CA MET A 11 27.74 7.27 13.12
C MET A 11 26.69 6.20 13.46
N VAL A 12 26.54 5.84 14.75
CA VAL A 12 25.53 4.87 15.22
C VAL A 12 24.16 5.53 15.46
N ASN A 13 24.08 6.87 15.47
CA ASN A 13 22.86 7.63 15.71
C ASN A 13 22.05 7.99 14.44
N ASP A 14 22.37 7.46 13.25
CA ASP A 14 21.51 7.59 12.06
C ASP A 14 20.31 6.63 12.14
N HIS A 15 19.43 6.89 13.10
CA HIS A 15 18.21 6.14 13.38
C HIS A 15 16.95 6.81 12.84
N THR A 16 17.02 7.60 11.76
CA THR A 16 15.81 8.27 11.23
C THR A 16 15.82 8.51 9.73
N LYS A 17 15.69 7.47 8.90
CA LYS A 17 14.94 7.62 7.65
C LYS A 17 14.02 6.41 7.45
N PRO A 18 12.68 6.59 7.55
CA PRO A 18 11.77 5.53 7.18
C PRO A 18 12.05 5.18 5.71
N VAL A 19 12.33 3.91 5.46
CA VAL A 19 12.49 3.39 4.10
C VAL A 19 11.20 3.73 3.37
N HIS A 20 11.31 4.58 2.34
CA HIS A 20 10.17 5.00 1.55
C HIS A 20 9.54 3.76 0.90
N ASP A 21 8.37 3.37 1.39
CA ASP A 21 7.58 2.25 0.86
C ASP A 21 6.45 2.80 -0.02
N PRO A 22 6.69 3.00 -1.33
CA PRO A 22 5.68 3.55 -2.24
C PRO A 22 4.54 2.57 -2.55
N VAL A 23 4.59 1.34 -2.03
CA VAL A 23 3.58 0.30 -2.24
C VAL A 23 2.61 0.30 -1.07
N ASN A 24 3.12 0.19 0.16
CA ASN A 24 2.28 0.13 1.37
C ASN A 24 2.06 1.51 2.02
N ASN A 25 2.91 2.51 1.75
CA ASN A 25 2.82 3.83 2.36
C ASN A 25 3.25 4.98 1.41
N PRO A 26 2.52 5.25 0.32
CA PRO A 26 2.83 6.38 -0.55
C PRO A 26 2.59 7.71 0.18
N LYS A 27 3.62 8.56 0.27
CA LYS A 27 3.67 9.88 0.98
C LYS A 27 2.56 10.90 0.67
N HIS A 28 1.64 10.62 -0.25
CA HIS A 28 0.74 11.60 -0.82
C HIS A 28 -0.71 11.50 -0.31
N TYR A 29 -0.94 10.79 0.81
CA TYR A 29 -2.29 10.48 1.31
C TYR A 29 -2.44 10.45 2.85
N ASP A 30 -1.51 11.07 3.60
CA ASP A 30 -1.64 11.22 5.06
C ASP A 30 -2.73 12.25 5.38
N LEU A 31 -3.99 11.84 5.26
CA LEU A 31 -5.16 12.66 5.62
C LEU A 31 -5.36 12.73 7.13
N PHE A 32 -4.96 11.68 7.86
CA PHE A 32 -4.94 11.60 9.32
C PHE A 32 -3.73 10.77 9.78
N PRO A 33 -3.18 11.02 11.00
CA PRO A 33 -2.15 10.16 11.58
C PRO A 33 -2.66 8.71 11.66
N ASP A 34 -1.82 7.76 11.25
CA ASP A 34 -2.10 6.31 11.30
C ASP A 34 -3.29 5.82 10.44
N GLN A 35 -3.84 6.64 9.55
CA GLN A 35 -4.94 6.24 8.65
C GLN A 35 -4.55 6.46 7.19
N GLN A 36 -4.55 5.38 6.40
CA GLN A 36 -4.26 5.46 4.97
C GLN A 36 -5.50 5.90 4.18
N ALA A 37 -5.32 6.51 3.00
CA ALA A 37 -6.45 6.87 2.15
C ALA A 37 -7.36 5.69 1.81
N ILE A 38 -6.83 4.46 1.72
CA ILE A 38 -7.65 3.26 1.48
C ILE A 38 -8.67 3.03 2.61
N ASP A 39 -8.33 3.36 3.86
CA ASP A 39 -9.23 3.19 4.99
C ASP A 39 -10.39 4.18 4.94
N VAL A 40 -10.09 5.43 4.55
CA VAL A 40 -11.12 6.46 4.32
C VAL A 40 -12.04 6.04 3.18
N ILE A 41 -11.49 5.57 2.06
CA ILE A 41 -12.26 5.09 0.91
C ILE A 41 -13.14 3.90 1.30
N ARG A 42 -12.59 2.90 2.01
CA ARG A 42 -13.33 1.73 2.48
C ARG A 42 -14.49 2.11 3.41
N ALA A 43 -14.28 3.08 4.30
CA ALA A 43 -15.32 3.55 5.22
C ALA A 43 -16.44 4.34 4.51
N ALA A 44 -16.15 4.93 3.34
CA ALA A 44 -17.10 5.75 2.59
C ALA A 44 -17.93 4.98 1.55
N LEU A 45 -17.56 3.74 1.24
CA LEU A 45 -18.15 2.92 0.18
C LEU A 45 -18.91 1.72 0.74
N THR A 46 -19.92 1.22 0.01
CA THR A 46 -20.48 -0.11 0.30
C THR A 46 -19.43 -1.21 0.01
N PRO A 47 -19.60 -2.42 0.56
CA PRO A 47 -18.71 -3.54 0.24
C PRO A 47 -18.59 -3.82 -1.27
N GLU A 48 -19.70 -3.74 -1.99
CA GLU A 48 -19.73 -3.94 -3.46
C GLU A 48 -18.98 -2.83 -4.20
N GLU A 49 -19.15 -1.58 -3.78
CA GLU A 49 -18.43 -0.44 -4.35
C GLU A 49 -16.93 -0.54 -4.07
N PHE A 50 -16.54 -0.91 -2.85
CA PHE A 50 -15.14 -1.08 -2.48
C PHE A 50 -14.49 -2.26 -3.23
N ALA A 51 -15.22 -3.36 -3.42
CA ALA A 51 -14.78 -4.46 -4.27
C ALA A 51 -14.61 -4.01 -5.73
N GLY A 52 -15.56 -3.23 -6.27
CA GLY A 52 -15.46 -2.62 -7.60
C GLY A 52 -14.22 -1.73 -7.73
N TYR A 53 -13.95 -0.89 -6.72
CA TYR A 53 -12.76 -0.05 -6.64
C TYR A 53 -11.47 -0.87 -6.64
N CYS A 54 -11.39 -1.93 -5.82
CA CYS A 54 -10.22 -2.81 -5.76
C CYS A 54 -9.99 -3.53 -7.10
N LYS A 55 -11.05 -4.07 -7.71
CA LYS A 55 -11.01 -4.71 -9.04
C LYS A 55 -10.51 -3.75 -10.12
N GLY A 56 -11.04 -2.53 -10.15
CA GLY A 56 -10.61 -1.49 -11.09
C GLY A 56 -9.14 -1.12 -10.94
N ASN A 57 -8.66 -0.95 -9.70
CA ASN A 57 -7.26 -0.65 -9.44
C ASN A 57 -6.32 -1.80 -9.80
N ALA A 58 -6.68 -3.05 -9.46
CA ALA A 58 -5.91 -4.22 -9.84
C ALA A 58 -5.72 -4.31 -11.37
N LEU A 59 -6.80 -4.09 -12.13
CA LEU A 59 -6.75 -4.04 -13.60
C LEU A 59 -5.90 -2.87 -14.10
N LYS A 60 -6.12 -1.66 -13.57
CA LYS A 60 -5.38 -0.43 -13.93
C LYS A 60 -3.87 -0.65 -13.83
N TYR A 61 -3.39 -1.22 -12.73
CA TYR A 61 -1.96 -1.44 -12.54
C TYR A 61 -1.39 -2.51 -13.49
N ARG A 62 -2.14 -3.57 -13.81
CA ARG A 62 -1.74 -4.54 -14.84
C ARG A 62 -1.62 -3.90 -16.22
N LEU A 63 -2.58 -3.05 -16.60
CA LEU A 63 -2.54 -2.35 -17.90
C LEU A 63 -1.40 -1.33 -17.97
N ARG A 64 -1.00 -0.73 -16.84
CA ARG A 64 0.09 0.25 -16.76
C ARG A 64 1.48 -0.37 -16.67
N ALA A 65 1.58 -1.66 -16.33
CA ALA A 65 2.80 -2.27 -15.86
C ALA A 65 3.98 -2.07 -16.84
N GLY A 66 5.03 -1.38 -16.38
CA GLY A 66 6.23 -1.10 -17.17
C GLY A 66 6.14 0.10 -18.13
N ASN A 67 4.97 0.76 -18.25
CA ASN A 67 4.79 1.94 -19.09
C ASN A 67 5.03 3.27 -18.36
N LYS A 68 4.67 3.36 -17.07
CA LYS A 68 4.82 4.60 -16.27
C LYS A 68 5.73 4.43 -15.06
N ASP A 69 5.55 3.36 -14.28
CA ASP A 69 6.44 3.01 -13.16
C ASP A 69 7.20 1.73 -13.51
N LYS A 70 8.06 1.27 -12.60
CA LYS A 70 8.75 -0.02 -12.76
C LYS A 70 7.72 -1.16 -12.84
N LEU A 71 7.94 -2.09 -13.77
CA LEU A 71 7.10 -3.28 -13.97
C LEU A 71 6.75 -3.96 -12.64
N GLN A 72 7.76 -4.27 -11.82
CA GLN A 72 7.56 -4.95 -10.54
C GLN A 72 6.65 -4.16 -9.60
N GLN A 73 6.84 -2.84 -9.50
CA GLN A 73 6.04 -1.99 -8.61
C GLN A 73 4.56 -1.96 -9.03
N ASP A 74 4.27 -1.94 -10.33
CA ASP A 74 2.90 -2.01 -10.83
C ASP A 74 2.28 -3.39 -10.60
N ILE A 75 3.04 -4.46 -10.79
CA ILE A 75 2.57 -5.82 -10.46
C ILE A 75 2.27 -5.93 -8.97
N ASP A 76 3.17 -5.50 -8.09
CA ASP A 76 2.97 -5.56 -6.63
C ASP A 76 1.73 -4.77 -6.20
N LYS A 77 1.50 -3.58 -6.77
CA LYS A 77 0.28 -2.79 -6.53
C LYS A 77 -0.97 -3.53 -7.02
N SER A 78 -0.92 -4.16 -8.19
CA SER A 78 -2.05 -4.96 -8.68
C SER A 78 -2.41 -6.10 -7.73
N GLU A 79 -1.40 -6.84 -7.28
CA GLU A 79 -1.54 -7.96 -6.34
C GLU A 79 -2.10 -7.50 -4.99
N TRP A 80 -1.63 -6.36 -4.50
CA TRP A 80 -2.14 -5.75 -3.27
C TRP A 80 -3.64 -5.44 -3.36
N TYR A 81 -4.10 -4.78 -4.43
CA TYR A 81 -5.53 -4.49 -4.61
C TYR A 81 -6.36 -5.75 -4.85
N ARG A 82 -5.80 -6.75 -5.53
CA ARG A 82 -6.46 -8.05 -5.70
C ARG A 82 -6.66 -8.74 -4.35
N ASN A 83 -5.67 -8.74 -3.47
CA ASN A 83 -5.81 -9.33 -2.14
C ASN A 83 -6.90 -8.61 -1.33
N LYS A 84 -6.94 -7.27 -1.38
CA LYS A 84 -8.02 -6.48 -0.73
C LYS A 84 -9.42 -6.80 -1.27
N LEU A 85 -9.54 -7.06 -2.58
CA LEU A 85 -10.79 -7.52 -3.17
C LEU A 85 -11.25 -8.84 -2.55
N PHE A 86 -10.36 -9.82 -2.40
CA PHE A 86 -10.71 -11.12 -1.80
C PHE A 86 -10.93 -11.07 -0.28
N GLU A 87 -10.36 -10.07 0.41
CA GLU A 87 -10.62 -9.80 1.82
C GLU A 87 -11.97 -9.08 2.04
N THR A 88 -12.57 -8.51 0.99
CA THR A 88 -13.84 -7.76 1.09
C THR A 88 -15.01 -8.74 1.14
N PRO A 89 -15.79 -8.79 2.24
CA PRO A 89 -16.93 -9.69 2.35
C PRO A 89 -18.05 -9.19 1.43
N LEU A 90 -18.29 -9.92 0.35
CA LEU A 90 -19.46 -9.75 -0.52
C LEU A 90 -20.59 -10.62 0.00
N VAL A 91 -21.84 -10.15 -0.14
CA VAL A 91 -23.03 -10.91 0.28
C VAL A 91 -23.15 -12.18 -0.57
N ASP A 92 -22.73 -13.30 0.01
CA ASP A 92 -22.89 -14.71 -0.40
C ASP A 92 -22.78 -15.06 -1.89
N ASP A 93 -21.62 -15.60 -2.26
CA ASP A 93 -21.52 -16.72 -3.22
C ASP A 93 -21.95 -18.00 -2.49
N GLN A 94 -23.23 -18.11 -2.13
CA GLN A 94 -23.84 -19.41 -1.83
C GLN A 94 -24.52 -19.94 -3.09
N VAL A 95 -24.34 -21.25 -3.32
CA VAL A 95 -24.84 -22.09 -4.42
C VAL A 95 -23.96 -21.96 -5.68
N VAL A 96 -23.05 -22.89 -6.00
CA VAL A 96 -23.28 -24.32 -6.28
C VAL A 96 -22.05 -25.14 -5.85
N LYS A 97 -22.25 -26.12 -4.97
CA LYS A 97 -21.36 -27.28 -4.85
C LYS A 97 -21.62 -28.24 -6.01
#